data_AF-A0A8C3BV34-F1
#
_entry.id   AF-A0A8C3BV34-F1
#
_cell.length_a   1.000
_cell.length_b   1.000
_cell.length_c   1.000
_cell.angle_alpha   90.00
_cell.angle_beta   90.00
_cell.angle_gamma   90.00
#
_symmetry.space_group_name_H-M   'P 1'
#
loop_
_entity.id
_entity.type
_entity.pdbx_description
1 polymer ?
#
loop_
_entity_poly.entity_id
_entity_poly.type
_entity_poly.pdbx_seq_one_letter_code
_entity_poly.pdbx_strand_id
1 'polypeptide(L)'
;MDFGSVAEKESVNALTEQVQHLANKNVQLQDRNERLYMGPGDLQERMGTLAGAKPDLSARMVFSEEEKLKISKELIDLQIETNKMKEQYETENFELKNMILSLENRVLELEFRSEKVTGERDALRDRLCALETSHKELADEYIILKSNYLALGKELDQEILFIFWKCVTSHQCCFESRCLHGAVGWLLLEVLKNEELTLELLNLANAKSTLPGTGSYHHLSHAAADEPSAEPGRVRAVARRVSAQKVKPEDALASEHKQQKLEKNLLGNQDRIKVEIENLKKTYDSQQQKLEEQVIAVGKELQEAKRAIRDTQCKLAEQSAVLLTSRSQLQEVEAENSRLQLRLKELNEQYRSRLAQHVKDLADYMDSKSSNRTEPSKAPAHMKHFVDSMLKDIRASYKSREEQLAGAARAYKKRMKNLVKKHENLLIAYSMQREQIRSLGSSDMDSGPAELHFAITDPELLTNTTQELNRLREHKAKLELQLQELQQKKMKEASDLQLPSEQKLDEEGWAEVRKQLREFTHSTQEDLEKERSQLLTRAIVAEEQVSELQEYVENHLARYKQEILRLRTLAGSKEPRTLSAGAADAPLLPGSRRTPSQGL
;
A
#
# COMPACT_ATOMS: atom_id res chain seq x y z
N MET A 1 -72.33 84.00 -120.82
CA MET A 1 -72.37 83.99 -119.34
C MET A 1 -72.49 82.55 -118.94
N ASP A 2 -71.50 81.99 -118.26
CA ASP A 2 -71.71 80.77 -117.45
C ASP A 2 -70.61 80.66 -116.38
N PHE A 3 -70.75 81.46 -115.33
CA PHE A 3 -69.85 81.50 -114.16
C PHE A 3 -70.38 80.60 -113.00
N GLY A 4 -71.33 79.69 -113.26
CA GLY A 4 -72.02 78.90 -112.23
C GLY A 4 -71.38 77.55 -111.85
N SER A 5 -70.49 76.97 -112.67
CA SER A 5 -70.04 75.58 -112.51
C SER A 5 -68.85 75.38 -111.55
N VAL A 6 -68.13 76.43 -111.15
CA VAL A 6 -66.90 76.32 -110.34
C VAL A 6 -67.20 76.49 -108.84
N ALA A 7 -68.13 77.39 -108.48
CA ALA A 7 -68.48 77.67 -107.09
C ALA A 7 -69.21 76.50 -106.38
N GLU A 8 -70.02 75.72 -107.10
CA GLU A 8 -70.67 74.52 -106.55
C GLU A 8 -69.70 73.35 -106.33
N LYS A 9 -68.66 73.23 -107.17
CA LYS A 9 -67.61 72.20 -106.96
C LYS A 9 -66.70 72.55 -105.79
N GLU A 10 -66.37 73.83 -105.59
CA GLU A 10 -65.59 74.28 -104.45
C GLU A 10 -66.35 74.14 -103.12
N SER A 11 -67.66 74.41 -103.10
CA SER A 11 -68.48 74.22 -101.90
C SER A 11 -68.67 72.75 -101.53
N VAL A 12 -68.86 71.87 -102.52
CA VAL A 12 -68.94 70.42 -102.33
C VAL A 12 -67.59 69.87 -101.86
N ASN A 13 -66.47 70.34 -102.42
CA ASN A 13 -65.14 69.94 -101.98
C ASN A 13 -64.84 70.37 -100.54
N ALA A 14 -65.19 71.60 -100.16
CA ALA A 14 -65.03 72.10 -98.78
C ALA A 14 -65.91 71.33 -97.77
N LEU A 15 -67.11 70.92 -98.19
CA LEU A 15 -67.98 70.06 -97.38
C LEU A 15 -67.39 68.65 -97.23
N THR A 16 -66.84 68.05 -98.27
CA THR A 16 -66.15 66.75 -98.16
C THR A 16 -64.91 66.83 -97.27
N GLU A 17 -64.13 67.91 -97.34
CA GLU A 17 -62.98 68.12 -96.45
C GLU A 17 -63.41 68.30 -94.98
N GLN A 18 -64.51 69.02 -94.71
CA GLN A 18 -65.08 69.11 -93.37
C GLN A 18 -65.59 67.76 -92.87
N VAL A 19 -66.26 66.98 -93.72
CA VAL A 19 -66.72 65.62 -93.36
C VAL A 19 -65.52 64.70 -93.08
N GLN A 20 -64.46 64.77 -93.88
CA GLN A 20 -63.21 64.02 -93.66
C GLN A 20 -62.54 64.44 -92.34
N HIS A 21 -62.48 65.74 -92.05
CA HIS A 21 -61.92 66.27 -90.81
C HIS A 21 -62.75 65.88 -89.58
N LEU A 22 -64.08 65.94 -89.67
CA LEU A 22 -64.99 65.47 -88.62
C LEU A 22 -64.91 63.96 -88.42
N ALA A 23 -64.77 63.18 -89.49
CA ALA A 23 -64.54 61.74 -89.41
C ALA A 23 -63.21 61.42 -88.70
N ASN A 24 -62.13 62.08 -89.09
CA ASN A 24 -60.82 61.93 -88.42
C ASN A 24 -60.87 62.33 -86.94
N LYS A 25 -61.60 63.42 -86.62
CA LYS A 25 -61.78 63.86 -85.24
C LYS A 25 -62.65 62.90 -84.43
N ASN A 26 -63.67 62.31 -85.03
CA ASN A 26 -64.46 61.25 -84.41
C ASN A 26 -63.64 59.99 -84.14
N VAL A 27 -62.79 59.56 -85.07
CA VAL A 27 -61.87 58.43 -84.86
C VAL A 27 -60.89 58.73 -83.72
N GLN A 28 -60.32 59.94 -83.67
CA GLN A 28 -59.45 60.34 -82.55
C GLN A 28 -60.19 60.43 -81.22
N LEU A 29 -61.43 60.91 -81.22
CA LEU A 29 -62.26 60.94 -80.02
C LEU A 29 -62.65 59.53 -79.59
N GLN A 30 -62.90 58.61 -80.52
CA GLN A 30 -63.19 57.21 -80.24
C GLN A 30 -61.97 56.50 -79.65
N ASP A 31 -60.78 56.69 -80.21
CA ASP A 31 -59.50 56.16 -79.67
C ASP A 31 -59.13 56.79 -78.31
N ARG A 32 -59.49 58.06 -78.08
CA ARG A 32 -59.38 58.68 -76.74
C ARG A 32 -60.40 58.12 -75.77
N ASN A 33 -61.65 57.89 -76.21
CA ASN A 33 -62.69 57.31 -75.37
C ASN A 33 -62.32 55.87 -74.99
N GLU A 34 -61.88 55.05 -75.94
CA GLU A 34 -61.42 53.68 -75.69
C GLU A 34 -60.27 53.65 -74.68
N ARG A 35 -59.28 54.55 -74.79
CA ARG A 35 -58.22 54.68 -73.77
C ARG A 35 -58.75 55.13 -72.40
N LEU A 36 -59.74 56.03 -72.37
CA LEU A 36 -60.40 56.45 -71.13
C LEU A 36 -61.28 55.36 -70.52
N TYR A 37 -61.80 54.42 -71.29
CA TYR A 37 -62.53 53.25 -70.80
C TYR A 37 -61.60 52.12 -70.33
N MET A 38 -60.41 51.99 -70.94
CA MET A 38 -59.39 51.01 -70.50
C MET A 38 -58.67 51.42 -69.21
N GLY A 39 -58.39 52.72 -69.02
CA GLY A 39 -57.67 53.22 -67.83
C GLY A 39 -58.31 52.85 -66.47
N PRO A 40 -59.64 52.96 -66.29
CA PRO A 40 -60.34 52.50 -65.09
C PRO A 40 -60.24 50.98 -64.88
N GLY A 41 -60.24 50.19 -65.95
CA GLY A 41 -60.03 48.74 -65.88
C GLY A 41 -58.64 48.39 -65.36
N ASP A 42 -57.60 49.01 -65.90
CA ASP A 42 -56.21 48.84 -65.45
C ASP A 42 -56.02 49.29 -63.98
N LEU A 43 -56.66 50.40 -63.59
CA LEU A 43 -56.65 50.87 -62.20
C LEU A 43 -57.39 49.91 -61.28
N GLN A 44 -58.52 49.35 -61.72
CA GLN A 44 -59.29 48.37 -60.96
C GLN A 44 -58.53 47.05 -60.81
N GLU A 45 -57.81 46.60 -61.83
CA GLU A 45 -56.94 45.42 -61.78
C GLU A 45 -55.75 45.65 -60.83
N ARG A 46 -55.11 46.83 -60.91
CA ARG A 46 -54.05 47.24 -59.96
C ARG A 46 -54.56 47.35 -58.53
N MET A 47 -55.78 47.85 -58.34
CA MET A 47 -56.41 47.88 -57.02
C MET A 47 -56.75 46.48 -56.52
N GLY A 48 -57.23 45.59 -57.39
CA GLY A 48 -57.53 44.19 -57.04
C GLY A 48 -56.27 43.41 -56.64
N THR A 49 -55.19 43.56 -57.40
CA THR A 49 -53.88 42.96 -57.09
C THR A 49 -53.29 43.54 -55.80
N LEU A 50 -53.38 44.86 -55.58
CA LEU A 50 -52.95 45.50 -54.34
C LEU A 50 -53.81 45.08 -53.14
N ALA A 51 -55.12 44.95 -53.32
CA ALA A 51 -56.05 44.51 -52.29
C ALA A 51 -55.83 43.03 -51.91
N GLY A 52 -55.38 42.18 -52.84
CA GLY A 52 -54.95 40.80 -52.57
C GLY A 52 -53.56 40.69 -51.95
N ALA A 53 -52.62 41.58 -52.31
CA ALA A 53 -51.26 41.57 -51.76
C ALA A 53 -51.21 42.02 -50.29
N LYS A 54 -52.07 42.94 -49.85
CA LYS A 54 -52.14 43.39 -48.44
C LYS A 54 -52.45 42.26 -47.43
N PRO A 55 -53.50 41.44 -47.59
CA PRO A 55 -53.79 40.34 -46.67
C PRO A 55 -52.75 39.22 -46.76
N ASP A 56 -52.17 38.94 -47.93
CA ASP A 56 -51.08 37.96 -48.05
C ASP A 56 -49.82 38.39 -47.28
N LEU A 57 -49.43 39.66 -47.39
CA LEU A 57 -48.33 40.23 -46.59
C LEU A 57 -48.64 40.21 -45.09
N SER A 58 -49.88 40.55 -44.71
CA SER A 58 -50.30 40.48 -43.31
C SER A 58 -50.26 39.05 -42.76
N ALA A 59 -50.71 38.07 -43.54
CA ALA A 59 -50.68 36.65 -43.14
C ALA A 59 -49.23 36.15 -42.98
N ARG A 60 -48.35 36.47 -43.94
CA ARG A 60 -46.91 36.13 -43.84
C ARG A 60 -46.25 36.76 -42.62
N MET A 61 -46.60 38.00 -42.29
CA MET A 61 -46.08 38.67 -41.09
C MET A 61 -46.53 37.95 -39.82
N VAL A 62 -47.82 37.59 -39.71
CA VAL A 62 -48.35 36.81 -38.58
C VAL A 62 -47.64 35.46 -38.44
N PHE A 63 -47.47 34.70 -39.53
CA PHE A 63 -46.70 33.44 -39.49
C PHE A 63 -45.26 33.65 -39.02
N SER A 64 -44.60 34.72 -39.50
CA SER A 64 -43.23 35.04 -39.06
C SER A 64 -43.16 35.40 -37.57
N GLU A 65 -44.19 36.04 -37.01
CA GLU A 65 -44.29 36.35 -35.58
C GLU A 65 -44.57 35.10 -34.76
N GLU A 66 -45.46 34.21 -35.22
CA GLU A 66 -45.72 32.92 -34.60
C GLU A 66 -44.46 32.04 -34.55
N GLU A 67 -43.70 31.98 -35.64
CA GLU A 67 -42.42 31.25 -35.69
C GLU A 67 -41.40 31.86 -34.73
N LYS A 68 -41.28 33.19 -34.66
CA LYS A 68 -40.41 33.87 -33.69
C LYS A 68 -40.81 33.58 -32.25
N LEU A 69 -42.11 33.58 -31.94
CA LEU A 69 -42.62 33.24 -30.60
C LEU A 69 -42.34 31.77 -30.27
N LYS A 70 -42.48 30.87 -31.24
CA LYS A 70 -42.16 29.46 -31.07
C LYS A 70 -40.68 29.24 -30.77
N ILE A 71 -39.79 29.87 -31.54
CA ILE A 71 -38.33 29.83 -31.30
C ILE A 71 -37.99 30.44 -29.94
N SER A 72 -38.62 31.57 -29.59
CA SER A 72 -38.41 32.24 -28.29
C SER A 72 -38.84 31.35 -27.12
N LYS A 73 -39.97 30.64 -27.27
CA LYS A 73 -40.42 29.65 -26.30
C LYS A 73 -39.44 28.50 -26.16
N GLU A 74 -39.03 27.88 -27.27
CA GLU A 74 -38.06 26.77 -27.26
C GLU A 74 -36.72 27.19 -26.63
N LEU A 75 -36.27 28.43 -26.86
CA LEU A 75 -35.06 28.97 -26.23
C LEU A 75 -35.22 29.12 -24.71
N ILE A 76 -36.38 29.61 -24.25
CA ILE A 76 -36.68 29.71 -22.81
C ILE A 76 -36.77 28.33 -22.18
N ASP A 77 -37.43 27.37 -22.83
CA ASP A 77 -37.54 25.99 -22.35
C ASP A 77 -36.15 25.35 -22.22
N LEU A 78 -35.28 25.52 -23.21
CA LEU A 78 -33.88 25.09 -23.14
C LEU A 78 -33.10 25.78 -22.01
N GLN A 79 -33.35 27.06 -21.75
CA GLN A 79 -32.70 27.78 -20.66
C GLN A 79 -33.19 27.29 -19.29
N ILE A 80 -34.47 26.96 -19.15
CA ILE A 80 -35.03 26.34 -17.95
C ILE A 80 -34.43 24.94 -17.73
N GLU A 81 -34.36 24.11 -18.78
CA GLU A 81 -33.73 22.79 -18.69
C GLU A 81 -32.25 22.90 -18.32
N THR A 82 -31.51 23.85 -18.92
CA THR A 82 -30.10 24.10 -18.59
C THR A 82 -29.94 24.51 -17.12
N ASN A 83 -30.79 25.42 -16.63
CA ASN A 83 -30.76 25.84 -15.23
C ASN A 83 -31.11 24.69 -14.28
N LYS A 84 -32.07 23.84 -14.65
CA LYS A 84 -32.45 22.67 -13.87
C LYS A 84 -31.30 21.65 -13.78
N MET A 85 -30.61 21.39 -14.88
CA MET A 85 -29.42 20.52 -14.88
C MET A 85 -28.28 21.13 -14.03
N LYS A 86 -28.12 22.46 -14.07
CA LYS A 86 -27.14 23.17 -13.24
C LYS A 86 -27.45 23.06 -11.75
N GLU A 87 -28.71 23.23 -11.36
CA GLU A 87 -29.16 23.07 -9.98
C GLU A 87 -28.91 21.63 -9.48
N GLN A 88 -29.25 20.62 -10.29
CA GLN A 88 -28.95 19.22 -9.98
C GLN A 88 -27.45 18.98 -9.76
N TYR A 89 -26.62 19.49 -10.67
CA TYR A 89 -25.16 19.41 -10.53
C TYR A 89 -24.67 20.07 -9.23
N GLU A 90 -25.20 21.24 -8.87
CA GLU A 90 -24.85 21.94 -7.63
C GLU A 90 -25.28 21.14 -6.39
N THR A 91 -26.45 20.50 -6.41
CA THR A 91 -26.91 19.62 -5.32
C THR A 91 -26.03 18.38 -5.16
N GLU A 92 -25.73 17.67 -6.24
CA GLU A 92 -24.83 16.51 -6.22
C GLU A 92 -23.43 16.90 -5.74
N ASN A 93 -22.92 18.05 -6.19
CA ASN A 93 -21.63 18.57 -5.75
C ASN A 93 -21.61 18.88 -4.24
N PHE A 94 -22.71 19.42 -3.69
CA PHE A 94 -22.83 19.64 -2.25
C PHE A 94 -22.88 18.32 -1.47
N GLU A 95 -23.64 17.33 -1.93
CA GLU A 95 -23.68 15.99 -1.32
C GLU A 95 -22.31 15.30 -1.35
N LEU A 96 -21.61 15.35 -2.49
CA LEU A 96 -20.27 14.81 -2.62
C LEU A 96 -19.27 15.51 -1.70
N LYS A 97 -19.33 16.84 -1.57
CA LYS A 97 -18.49 17.58 -0.60
C LYS A 97 -18.74 17.14 0.84
N ASN A 98 -20.00 16.94 1.22
CA ASN A 98 -20.32 16.44 2.56
C ASN A 98 -19.81 15.02 2.79
N MET A 99 -19.89 14.15 1.78
CA MET A 99 -19.34 12.81 1.84
C MET A 99 -17.81 12.84 1.97
N ILE A 100 -17.13 13.68 1.21
CA ILE A 100 -15.68 13.88 1.30
C ILE A 100 -15.29 14.34 2.71
N LEU A 101 -15.96 15.35 3.26
CA LEU A 101 -15.71 15.82 4.64
C LEU A 101 -15.92 14.70 5.67
N SER A 102 -16.95 13.87 5.51
CA SER A 102 -17.19 12.73 6.40
C SER A 102 -16.08 11.68 6.30
N LEU A 103 -15.60 11.40 5.09
CA LEU A 103 -14.49 10.46 4.84
C LEU A 103 -13.16 11.01 5.35
N GLU A 104 -12.87 12.30 5.16
CA GLU A 104 -11.69 12.98 5.71
C GLU A 104 -11.66 12.89 7.23
N ASN A 105 -12.78 13.18 7.89
CA ASN A 105 -12.89 13.02 9.35
C ASN A 105 -12.64 11.57 9.79
N ARG A 106 -13.16 10.58 9.03
CA ARG A 106 -12.92 9.16 9.33
C ARG A 106 -11.46 8.77 9.13
N VAL A 107 -10.79 9.29 8.11
CA VAL A 107 -9.36 9.06 7.87
C VAL A 107 -8.54 9.63 9.02
N LEU A 108 -8.81 10.87 9.45
CA LEU A 108 -8.14 11.49 10.60
C LEU A 108 -8.32 10.67 11.89
N GLU A 109 -9.53 10.15 12.15
CA GLU A 109 -9.77 9.25 13.29
C GLU A 109 -8.93 7.96 13.21
N LEU A 110 -8.81 7.38 12.00
CA LEU A 110 -8.05 6.16 11.78
C LEU A 110 -6.54 6.40 11.89
N GLU A 111 -6.04 7.53 11.39
CA GLU A 111 -4.65 7.95 11.53
C GLU A 111 -4.29 8.12 13.01
N PHE A 112 -5.13 8.82 13.78
CA PHE A 112 -4.93 8.97 15.22
C PHE A 112 -4.91 7.61 15.96
N ARG A 113 -5.82 6.69 15.61
CA ARG A 113 -5.82 5.34 16.17
C ARG A 113 -4.57 4.55 15.77
N SER A 114 -4.12 4.69 14.53
CA SER A 114 -2.89 4.05 14.03
C SER A 114 -1.68 4.55 14.81
N GLU A 115 -1.53 5.88 14.97
CA GLU A 115 -0.42 6.49 15.71
C GLU A 115 -0.38 5.99 17.16
N LYS A 116 -1.54 5.93 17.83
CA LYS A 116 -1.64 5.38 19.18
C LYS A 116 -1.15 3.93 19.26
N VAL A 117 -1.62 3.07 18.35
CA VAL A 117 -1.21 1.65 18.32
C VAL A 117 0.28 1.51 18.00
N THR A 118 0.82 2.35 17.11
CA THR A 118 2.27 2.36 16.83
C THR A 118 3.09 2.79 18.03
N GLY A 119 2.64 3.79 18.78
CA GLY A 119 3.28 4.21 20.03
C GLY A 119 3.26 3.11 21.10
N GLU A 120 2.13 2.40 21.25
CA GLU A 120 2.04 1.24 22.15
C GLU A 120 2.96 0.10 21.74
N ARG A 121 3.03 -0.20 20.44
CA ARG A 121 3.95 -1.20 19.87
C ARG A 121 5.41 -0.85 20.16
N ASP A 122 5.79 0.40 19.95
CA ASP A 122 7.18 0.84 20.14
C ASP A 122 7.55 0.84 21.62
N ALA A 123 6.66 1.27 22.52
CA ALA A 123 6.86 1.14 23.97
C ALA A 123 7.01 -0.32 24.43
N LEU A 124 6.27 -1.26 23.84
CA LEU A 124 6.43 -2.70 24.12
C LEU A 124 7.75 -3.24 23.57
N ARG A 125 8.16 -2.79 22.38
CA ARG A 125 9.44 -3.16 21.77
C ARG A 125 10.62 -2.71 22.64
N ASP A 126 10.57 -1.49 23.16
CA ASP A 126 11.62 -0.95 24.03
C ASP A 126 11.70 -1.74 25.35
N ARG A 127 10.55 -2.09 25.94
CA ARG A 127 10.49 -2.95 27.13
C ARG A 127 11.07 -4.35 26.88
N LEU A 128 10.78 -4.93 25.72
CA LEU A 128 11.33 -6.23 25.33
C LEU A 128 12.85 -6.14 25.15
N CYS A 129 13.34 -5.08 24.49
CA CYS A 129 14.77 -4.85 24.33
C CYS A 129 15.48 -4.71 25.69
N ALA A 130 14.90 -3.96 26.63
CA ALA A 130 15.44 -3.83 27.99
C ALA A 130 15.45 -5.16 28.77
N LEU A 131 14.43 -6.01 28.58
CA LEU A 131 14.42 -7.35 29.18
C LEU A 131 15.50 -8.26 28.56
N GLU A 132 15.69 -8.20 27.24
CA GLU A 132 16.73 -8.96 26.55
C GLU A 132 18.14 -8.54 26.99
N THR A 133 18.39 -7.25 27.21
CA THR A 133 19.68 -6.78 27.76
C THR A 133 19.88 -7.28 29.18
N SER A 134 18.86 -7.18 30.05
CA SER A 134 18.95 -7.70 31.42
C SER A 134 19.20 -9.21 31.47
N HIS A 135 18.62 -9.97 30.54
CA HIS A 135 18.86 -11.41 30.44
C HIS A 135 20.28 -11.73 29.99
N LYS A 136 20.84 -10.95 29.05
CA LYS A 136 22.24 -11.10 28.63
C LYS A 136 23.20 -10.79 29.77
N GLU A 137 22.98 -9.69 30.49
CA GLU A 137 23.76 -9.31 31.66
C GLU A 137 23.74 -10.42 32.73
N LEU A 138 22.56 -10.97 33.05
CA LEU A 138 22.44 -12.06 34.01
C LEU A 138 23.12 -13.36 33.54
N ALA A 139 23.10 -13.64 32.23
CA ALA A 139 23.82 -14.78 31.67
C ALA A 139 25.34 -14.61 31.80
N ASP A 140 25.85 -13.41 31.54
CA ASP A 140 27.27 -13.07 31.70
C ASP A 140 27.69 -13.18 33.18
N GLU A 141 26.88 -12.65 34.10
CA GLU A 141 27.08 -12.80 35.54
C GLU A 141 27.13 -14.28 35.96
N TYR A 142 26.21 -15.10 35.44
CA TYR A 142 26.18 -16.53 35.72
C TYR A 142 27.44 -17.24 35.20
N ILE A 143 27.93 -16.88 34.01
CA ILE A 143 29.16 -17.43 33.44
C ILE A 143 30.36 -17.09 34.33
N ILE A 144 30.48 -15.82 34.73
CA ILE A 144 31.55 -15.35 35.63
C ILE A 144 31.47 -16.12 36.95
N LEU A 145 30.29 -16.18 37.57
CA LEU A 145 30.08 -16.87 38.84
C LEU A 145 30.44 -18.36 38.74
N LYS A 146 30.01 -19.05 37.68
CA LYS A 146 30.35 -20.45 37.43
C LYS A 146 31.87 -20.64 37.26
N SER A 147 32.54 -19.73 36.57
CA SER A 147 33.99 -19.77 36.41
C SER A 147 34.72 -19.62 37.75
N ASN A 148 34.24 -18.72 38.61
CA ASN A 148 34.78 -18.50 39.96
C ASN A 148 34.60 -19.76 40.84
N TYR A 149 33.41 -20.37 40.83
CA TYR A 149 33.18 -21.62 41.57
C TYR A 149 34.06 -22.77 41.08
N LEU A 150 34.26 -22.89 39.77
CA LEU A 150 35.16 -23.90 39.19
C LEU A 150 36.63 -23.65 39.57
N ALA A 151 37.06 -22.39 39.64
CA ALA A 151 38.40 -22.03 40.10
C ALA A 151 38.59 -22.38 41.58
N LEU A 152 37.64 -21.99 42.44
CA LEU A 152 37.68 -22.30 43.87
C LEU A 152 37.67 -23.81 44.13
N GLY A 153 36.90 -24.59 43.33
CA GLY A 153 36.93 -26.05 43.41
C GLY A 153 38.32 -26.63 43.11
N LYS A 154 39.02 -26.10 42.10
CA LYS A 154 40.41 -26.51 41.79
C LYS A 154 41.38 -26.15 42.89
N GLU A 155 41.24 -24.99 43.53
CA GLU A 155 42.07 -24.59 44.68
C GLU A 155 41.85 -25.52 45.87
N LEU A 156 40.59 -25.85 46.18
CA LEU A 156 40.25 -26.81 47.23
C LEU A 156 40.86 -28.19 46.95
N ASP A 157 40.77 -28.68 45.72
CA ASP A 157 41.38 -29.95 45.32
C ASP A 157 42.91 -29.93 45.46
N GLN A 158 43.55 -28.80 45.12
CA GLN A 158 44.99 -28.59 45.32
C GLN A 158 45.37 -28.58 46.80
N GLU A 159 44.59 -27.92 47.66
CA GLU A 159 44.81 -27.91 49.10
C GLU A 159 44.65 -29.31 49.71
N ILE A 160 43.62 -30.06 49.30
CA ILE A 160 43.42 -31.45 49.74
C ILE A 160 44.63 -32.30 49.33
N LEU A 161 45.10 -32.16 48.08
CA LEU A 161 46.26 -32.89 47.58
C LEU A 161 47.53 -32.50 48.34
N PHE A 162 47.70 -31.22 48.66
CA PHE A 162 48.84 -30.71 49.44
C PHE A 162 48.83 -31.22 50.88
N ILE A 163 47.66 -31.22 51.55
CA ILE A 163 47.49 -31.78 52.89
C ILE A 163 47.78 -33.29 52.87
N PHE A 164 47.25 -34.01 51.88
CA PHE A 164 47.51 -35.43 51.70
C PHE A 164 49.01 -35.71 51.51
N TRP A 165 49.68 -34.95 50.63
CA TRP A 165 51.12 -35.08 50.39
C TRP A 165 51.95 -34.77 51.65
N LYS A 166 51.60 -33.73 52.41
CA LYS A 166 52.21 -33.42 53.71
C LYS A 166 52.02 -34.56 54.72
N CYS A 167 50.83 -35.17 54.74
CA CYS A 167 50.53 -36.26 55.65
C CYS A 167 51.36 -37.51 55.30
N VAL A 168 51.43 -37.88 54.01
CA VAL A 168 52.23 -39.01 53.51
C VAL A 168 53.73 -38.80 53.79
N THR A 169 54.26 -37.61 53.50
CA THR A 169 55.68 -37.29 53.77
C THR A 169 56.01 -37.27 55.26
N SER A 170 55.11 -36.76 56.11
CA SER A 170 55.24 -36.83 57.56
C SER A 170 55.22 -38.28 58.07
N HIS A 171 54.32 -39.11 57.54
CA HIS A 171 54.25 -40.54 57.88
C HIS A 171 55.52 -41.29 57.45
N GLN A 172 56.05 -41.00 56.27
CA GLN A 172 57.31 -41.54 55.78
C GLN A 172 58.49 -41.16 56.69
N CYS A 173 58.58 -39.89 57.08
CA CYS A 173 59.63 -39.40 57.98
C CYS A 173 59.52 -40.02 59.39
N CYS A 174 58.29 -40.21 59.89
CA CYS A 174 58.04 -40.92 61.15
C CYS A 174 58.45 -42.40 61.09
N PHE A 175 58.23 -43.06 59.94
CA PHE A 175 58.63 -44.45 59.73
C PHE A 175 60.15 -44.60 59.73
N GLU A 176 60.86 -43.77 58.95
CA GLU A 176 62.32 -43.74 58.90
C GLU A 176 62.94 -43.47 60.28
N SER A 177 62.38 -42.52 61.03
CA SER A 177 62.84 -42.21 62.40
C SER A 177 62.63 -43.38 63.38
N ARG A 178 61.50 -44.10 63.30
CA ARG A 178 61.28 -45.32 64.10
C ARG A 178 62.22 -46.46 63.70
N CYS A 179 62.50 -46.64 62.42
CA CYS A 179 63.47 -47.63 61.95
C CYS A 179 64.88 -47.34 62.48
N LEU A 180 65.32 -46.07 62.44
CA LEU A 180 66.59 -45.64 63.02
C LEU A 180 66.63 -45.86 64.53
N HIS A 181 65.58 -45.50 65.25
CA HIS A 181 65.49 -45.72 66.70
C HIS A 181 65.51 -47.21 67.05
N GLY A 182 64.88 -48.07 66.25
CA GLY A 182 64.93 -49.52 66.38
C GLY A 182 66.35 -50.07 66.17
N ALA A 183 67.07 -49.59 65.15
CA ALA A 183 68.45 -49.97 64.89
C ALA A 183 69.41 -49.54 66.01
N VAL A 184 69.26 -48.32 66.53
CA VAL A 184 70.02 -47.82 67.68
C VAL A 184 69.73 -48.63 68.94
N GLY A 185 68.45 -48.96 69.19
CA GLY A 185 68.05 -49.81 70.31
C GLY A 185 68.65 -51.22 70.23
N TRP A 186 68.72 -51.80 69.03
CA TRP A 186 69.35 -53.10 68.81
C TRP A 186 70.87 -53.07 69.08
N LEU A 187 71.56 -52.03 68.62
CA LEU A 187 72.99 -51.83 68.91
C LEU A 187 73.25 -51.65 70.42
N LEU A 188 72.40 -50.92 71.13
CA LEU A 188 72.48 -50.77 72.59
C LEU A 188 72.29 -52.09 73.32
N LEU A 189 71.34 -52.92 72.88
CA LEU A 189 71.12 -54.25 73.46
C LEU A 189 72.32 -55.16 73.20
N GLU A 190 72.93 -55.08 72.02
CA GLU A 190 74.16 -55.83 71.70
C GLU A 190 75.34 -55.38 72.57
N VAL A 191 75.48 -54.07 72.81
CA VAL A 191 76.49 -53.53 73.74
C VAL A 191 76.25 -54.01 75.18
N LEU A 192 75.01 -53.93 75.68
CA LEU A 192 74.67 -54.43 77.01
C LEU A 192 74.88 -55.94 77.15
N LYS A 193 74.57 -56.72 76.10
CA LYS A 193 74.82 -58.16 76.09
C LYS A 193 76.31 -58.48 76.08
N ASN A 194 77.12 -57.68 75.39
CA ASN A 194 78.58 -57.77 75.46
C ASN A 194 79.13 -57.40 76.84
N GLU A 195 78.56 -56.40 77.52
CA GLU A 195 78.89 -56.07 78.91
C GLU A 195 78.50 -57.20 79.89
N GLU A 196 77.34 -57.83 79.69
CA GLU A 196 76.88 -58.98 80.48
C GLU A 196 77.76 -60.21 80.28
N LEU A 197 78.16 -60.51 79.03
CA LEU A 197 79.17 -61.52 78.72
C LEU A 197 80.54 -61.21 79.36
N THR A 198 80.91 -59.92 79.44
CA THR A 198 82.14 -59.48 80.10
C THR A 198 82.06 -59.72 81.62
N LEU A 199 80.88 -59.54 82.23
CA LEU A 199 80.58 -59.84 83.63
C LEU A 199 80.53 -61.35 83.91
N GLU A 200 79.98 -62.16 83.01
CA GLU A 200 79.98 -63.63 83.14
C GLU A 200 81.39 -64.22 83.00
N LEU A 201 82.22 -63.69 82.11
CA LEU A 201 83.64 -64.05 82.01
C LEU A 201 84.43 -63.66 83.27
N LEU A 202 84.09 -62.54 83.91
CA LEU A 202 84.64 -62.12 85.19
C LEU A 202 84.22 -63.06 86.34
N ASN A 203 82.97 -63.51 86.36
CA ASN A 203 82.46 -64.46 87.35
C ASN A 203 83.04 -65.88 87.17
N LEU A 204 83.25 -66.32 85.93
CA LEU A 204 83.94 -67.58 85.63
C LEU A 204 85.45 -67.52 85.93
N ALA A 205 86.07 -66.34 85.82
CA ALA A 205 87.45 -66.11 86.27
C ALA A 205 87.56 -66.13 87.81
N ASN A 206 86.56 -65.60 88.53
CA ASN A 206 86.50 -65.64 89.99
C ASN A 206 86.14 -67.03 90.57
N ALA A 207 85.45 -67.88 89.82
CA ALA A 207 85.04 -69.22 90.26
C ALA A 207 86.12 -70.32 90.05
N LYS A 208 87.32 -69.99 89.55
CA LYS A 208 88.35 -70.97 89.15
C LYS A 208 89.59 -71.03 90.07
N SER A 209 89.49 -70.56 91.31
CA SER A 209 90.59 -70.60 92.29
C SER A 209 90.17 -71.11 93.68
N THR A 210 89.72 -72.37 93.80
CA THR A 210 90.13 -73.32 94.87
C THR A 210 89.47 -74.69 94.70
N LEU A 211 90.30 -75.72 94.54
CA LEU A 211 90.06 -77.15 94.75
C LEU A 211 89.85 -77.47 96.28
N PRO A 212 89.83 -78.74 96.74
CA PRO A 212 88.86 -79.84 96.53
C PRO A 212 88.43 -80.50 97.87
N GLY A 213 87.49 -81.45 97.81
CA GLY A 213 87.57 -82.67 98.63
C GLY A 213 86.64 -82.83 99.85
N THR A 214 85.87 -83.93 99.80
CA THR A 214 85.35 -84.77 100.90
C THR A 214 84.36 -84.14 101.90
N GLY A 215 83.19 -84.68 102.22
CA GLY A 215 82.52 -85.94 101.91
C GLY A 215 81.39 -86.14 102.95
N SER A 216 80.33 -86.88 102.62
CA SER A 216 79.57 -87.77 103.54
C SER A 216 78.16 -88.11 103.02
N TYR A 217 78.05 -89.35 102.52
CA TYR A 217 77.07 -90.41 102.80
C TYR A 217 75.53 -90.19 102.88
N HIS A 218 74.85 -91.16 102.22
CA HIS A 218 73.52 -91.76 102.48
C HIS A 218 72.26 -90.92 102.12
N HIS A 219 71.14 -91.42 101.57
CA HIS A 219 70.57 -92.75 101.30
C HIS A 219 69.39 -92.58 100.30
N LEU A 220 69.21 -93.55 99.38
CA LEU A 220 67.97 -94.29 99.06
C LEU A 220 66.56 -93.65 99.23
N SER A 221 65.69 -94.02 98.26
CA SER A 221 64.27 -94.44 98.39
C SER A 221 63.12 -93.53 97.91
N HIS A 222 62.07 -94.22 97.42
CA HIS A 222 60.68 -93.84 97.13
C HIS A 222 60.40 -92.86 95.96
N ALA A 223 59.91 -93.31 94.80
CA ALA A 223 58.55 -93.83 94.49
C ALA A 223 57.49 -92.72 94.66
N ALA A 224 56.97 -92.16 93.56
CA ALA A 224 55.77 -92.67 92.90
C ALA A 224 54.61 -92.83 93.89
N ALA A 225 53.73 -91.83 93.96
CA ALA A 225 52.29 -91.96 94.18
C ALA A 225 51.63 -90.57 94.25
N ASP A 226 50.46 -90.54 93.64
CA ASP A 226 49.27 -89.73 93.89
C ASP A 226 49.30 -88.22 93.55
N GLU A 227 48.47 -87.73 92.61
CA GLU A 227 46.99 -87.70 92.60
C GLU A 227 46.44 -86.87 93.79
N PRO A 228 45.30 -86.16 93.62
CA PRO A 228 44.09 -86.75 93.08
C PRO A 228 43.48 -85.97 91.92
N SER A 229 42.88 -86.75 91.01
CA SER A 229 41.53 -86.55 90.46
C SER A 229 41.14 -85.13 90.04
N ALA A 230 40.69 -84.85 88.83
CA ALA A 230 39.78 -85.62 88.03
C ALA A 230 39.83 -84.98 86.62
N GLU A 231 40.19 -85.72 85.59
CA GLU A 231 39.25 -86.50 84.78
C GLU A 231 38.44 -85.61 83.79
N PRO A 232 37.90 -86.17 82.69
CA PRO A 232 38.57 -86.24 81.40
C PRO A 232 37.69 -85.58 80.32
N GLY A 233 37.99 -85.77 79.02
CA GLY A 233 36.94 -85.66 78.00
C GLY A 233 37.31 -84.89 76.75
N ARG A 234 38.32 -85.38 76.02
CA ARG A 234 38.35 -85.18 74.57
C ARG A 234 37.05 -85.74 73.96
N VAL A 235 36.30 -84.84 73.30
CA VAL A 235 35.60 -85.12 72.04
C VAL A 235 34.31 -85.97 72.12
N ARG A 236 33.54 -85.95 73.22
CA ARG A 236 32.13 -86.42 73.13
C ARG A 236 31.08 -85.74 74.00
N ALA A 237 31.36 -84.56 74.56
CA ALA A 237 30.43 -83.86 75.47
C ALA A 237 30.24 -82.35 75.22
N VAL A 238 30.64 -81.80 74.06
CA VAL A 238 30.28 -80.41 73.67
C VAL A 238 28.91 -80.35 72.95
N ALA A 239 28.25 -81.49 72.74
CA ALA A 239 26.97 -81.58 72.06
C ALA A 239 25.71 -81.52 72.96
N ARG A 240 25.83 -81.26 74.29
CA ARG A 240 24.65 -81.14 75.18
C ARG A 240 24.69 -80.06 76.29
N ARG A 241 25.60 -79.08 76.25
CA ARG A 241 25.58 -77.93 77.20
C ARG A 241 25.95 -76.57 76.57
N VAL A 242 25.34 -76.24 75.43
CA VAL A 242 24.97 -74.84 75.09
C VAL A 242 23.52 -74.81 74.57
N SER A 243 22.65 -75.60 75.20
CA SER A 243 21.24 -75.28 75.31
C SER A 243 21.05 -74.79 76.74
N ALA A 244 20.74 -73.50 76.88
CA ALA A 244 20.67 -72.72 78.13
C ALA A 244 21.99 -72.11 78.67
N GLN A 245 22.59 -71.19 77.90
CA GLN A 245 23.26 -70.03 78.48
C GLN A 245 22.36 -68.81 78.20
N LYS A 246 21.70 -68.29 79.24
CA LYS A 246 21.13 -66.94 79.21
C LYS A 246 22.29 -65.98 78.89
N VAL A 247 22.30 -65.43 77.69
CA VAL A 247 23.15 -64.29 77.34
C VAL A 247 22.62 -63.09 78.13
N LYS A 248 23.52 -62.47 78.91
CA LYS A 248 23.29 -61.21 79.62
C LYS A 248 22.97 -60.10 78.61
N PRO A 249 22.17 -59.08 78.97
CA PRO A 249 21.71 -58.05 78.04
C PRO A 249 22.81 -57.09 77.52
N GLU A 250 24.08 -57.23 77.94
CA GLU A 250 25.14 -56.29 77.56
C GLU A 250 25.87 -56.65 76.25
N ASP A 251 25.95 -57.94 75.88
CA ASP A 251 26.56 -58.37 74.60
C ASP A 251 25.56 -58.37 73.43
N ALA A 252 24.25 -58.29 73.73
CA ALA A 252 23.22 -58.00 72.73
C ALA A 252 23.38 -56.58 72.18
N LEU A 253 23.71 -55.59 73.03
CA LEU A 253 23.86 -54.19 72.63
C LEU A 253 25.04 -53.98 71.66
N ALA A 254 26.16 -54.71 71.82
CA ALA A 254 27.31 -54.61 70.93
C ALA A 254 27.07 -55.27 69.56
N SER A 255 26.23 -56.31 69.50
CA SER A 255 25.79 -56.95 68.27
C SER A 255 24.65 -56.17 67.59
N GLU A 256 23.73 -55.62 68.37
CA GLU A 256 22.66 -54.72 67.91
C GLU A 256 23.25 -53.43 67.34
N HIS A 257 24.27 -52.82 67.95
CA HIS A 257 24.93 -51.65 67.34
C HIS A 257 25.64 -51.98 66.02
N LYS A 258 26.22 -53.17 65.87
CA LYS A 258 26.83 -53.61 64.60
C LYS A 258 25.76 -53.95 63.55
N GLN A 259 24.68 -54.61 63.94
CA GLN A 259 23.51 -54.87 63.08
C GLN A 259 22.86 -53.56 62.66
N GLN A 260 22.59 -52.63 63.58
CA GLN A 260 21.98 -51.33 63.31
C GLN A 260 22.90 -50.40 62.50
N LYS A 261 24.22 -50.56 62.60
CA LYS A 261 25.20 -49.87 61.72
C LYS A 261 25.26 -50.49 60.32
N LEU A 262 25.15 -51.81 60.20
CA LEU A 262 25.01 -52.50 58.92
C LEU A 262 23.65 -52.21 58.27
N GLU A 263 22.58 -52.13 59.05
CA GLU A 263 21.22 -51.80 58.62
C GLU A 263 21.12 -50.34 58.17
N LYS A 264 21.76 -49.39 58.90
CA LYS A 264 21.93 -48.00 58.43
C LYS A 264 22.74 -47.89 57.14
N ASN A 265 23.77 -48.71 56.95
CA ASN A 265 24.57 -48.71 55.73
C ASN A 265 23.84 -49.37 54.55
N LEU A 266 23.03 -50.40 54.79
CA LEU A 266 22.22 -51.07 53.77
C LEU A 266 20.98 -50.25 53.38
N LEU A 267 20.26 -49.67 54.35
CA LEU A 267 19.12 -48.77 54.13
C LEU A 267 19.55 -47.42 53.55
N GLY A 268 20.67 -46.86 54.02
CA GLY A 268 21.23 -45.61 53.49
C GLY A 268 21.62 -45.72 52.01
N ASN A 269 22.10 -46.90 51.58
CA ASN A 269 22.36 -47.18 50.17
C ASN A 269 21.06 -47.41 49.37
N GLN A 270 20.02 -47.99 50.00
CA GLN A 270 18.73 -48.19 49.35
C GLN A 270 18.05 -46.86 48.98
N ASP A 271 18.10 -45.86 49.87
CA ASP A 271 17.52 -44.54 49.58
C ASP A 271 18.34 -43.79 48.53
N ARG A 272 19.67 -43.94 48.54
CA ARG A 272 20.52 -43.42 47.46
C ARG A 272 20.18 -44.03 46.10
N ILE A 273 20.03 -45.36 46.02
CA ILE A 273 19.65 -46.06 44.78
C ILE A 273 18.24 -45.63 44.32
N LYS A 274 17.29 -45.44 45.25
CA LYS A 274 15.95 -44.91 44.91
C LYS A 274 16.04 -43.52 44.30
N VAL A 275 16.84 -42.61 44.88
CA VAL A 275 17.04 -41.25 44.36
C VAL A 275 17.72 -41.29 42.99
N GLU A 276 18.72 -42.16 42.79
CA GLU A 276 19.38 -42.34 41.49
C GLU A 276 18.41 -42.89 40.43
N ILE A 277 17.55 -43.85 40.76
CA ILE A 277 16.48 -44.36 39.86
C ILE A 277 15.48 -43.25 39.53
N GLU A 278 15.07 -42.46 40.53
CA GLU A 278 14.14 -41.36 40.34
C GLU A 278 14.74 -40.26 39.45
N ASN A 279 16.03 -39.96 39.61
CA ASN A 279 16.76 -39.05 38.73
C ASN A 279 16.86 -39.60 37.31
N LEU A 280 17.18 -40.89 37.13
CA LEU A 280 17.21 -41.53 35.81
C LEU A 280 15.85 -41.50 35.12
N LYS A 281 14.76 -41.78 35.85
CA LYS A 281 13.39 -41.65 35.35
C LYS A 281 13.09 -40.22 34.89
N LYS A 282 13.37 -39.22 35.72
CA LYS A 282 13.18 -37.80 35.35
C LYS A 282 13.98 -37.41 34.11
N THR A 283 15.22 -37.91 33.98
CA THR A 283 16.01 -37.65 32.76
C THR A 283 15.42 -38.34 31.52
N TYR A 284 14.91 -39.56 31.66
CA TYR A 284 14.25 -40.28 30.58
C TYR A 284 12.92 -39.61 30.19
N ASP A 285 12.10 -39.23 31.15
CA ASP A 285 10.85 -38.51 30.93
C ASP A 285 11.10 -37.16 30.23
N SER A 286 12.14 -36.44 30.64
CA SER A 286 12.55 -35.19 29.97
C SER A 286 13.04 -35.44 28.54
N GLN A 287 13.79 -36.53 28.29
CA GLN A 287 14.20 -36.91 26.94
C GLN A 287 12.99 -37.31 26.09
N GLN A 288 12.03 -38.04 26.65
CA GLN A 288 10.81 -38.44 25.97
C GLN A 288 9.95 -37.23 25.61
N GLN A 289 9.75 -36.28 26.54
CA GLN A 289 9.02 -35.04 26.27
C GLN A 289 9.68 -34.22 25.16
N LYS A 290 11.02 -34.10 25.16
CA LYS A 290 11.76 -33.41 24.09
C LYS A 290 11.55 -34.06 22.73
N LEU A 291 11.53 -35.39 22.66
CA LEU A 291 11.27 -36.12 21.42
C LEU A 291 9.81 -35.93 20.97
N GLU A 292 8.85 -35.96 21.89
CA GLU A 292 7.43 -35.70 21.59
C GLU A 292 7.23 -34.25 21.06
N GLU A 293 7.87 -33.26 21.69
CA GLU A 293 7.88 -31.87 21.23
C GLU A 293 8.49 -31.73 19.84
N GLN A 294 9.62 -32.40 19.57
CA GLN A 294 10.25 -32.42 18.25
C GLN A 294 9.34 -33.05 17.19
N VAL A 295 8.66 -34.16 17.50
CA VAL A 295 7.70 -34.80 16.60
C VAL A 295 6.52 -33.86 16.30
N ILE A 296 6.01 -33.14 17.30
CA ILE A 296 4.96 -32.15 17.12
C ILE A 296 5.44 -30.97 16.25
N ALA A 297 6.66 -30.47 16.49
CA ALA A 297 7.25 -29.38 15.71
C ALA A 297 7.41 -29.77 14.23
N VAL A 298 8.04 -30.92 13.95
CA VAL A 298 8.18 -31.46 12.59
C VAL A 298 6.82 -31.72 11.95
N GLY A 299 5.83 -32.19 12.72
CA GLY A 299 4.45 -32.36 12.25
C GLY A 299 3.79 -31.05 11.80
N LYS A 300 4.02 -29.95 12.52
CA LYS A 300 3.54 -28.60 12.14
C LYS A 300 4.24 -28.09 10.88
N GLU A 301 5.57 -28.18 10.82
CA GLU A 301 6.35 -27.79 9.65
C GLU A 301 5.92 -28.56 8.40
N LEU A 302 5.71 -29.88 8.52
CA LEU A 302 5.21 -30.70 7.43
C LEU A 302 3.80 -30.27 6.98
N GLN A 303 2.93 -29.89 7.92
CA GLN A 303 1.59 -29.41 7.59
C GLN A 303 1.64 -28.04 6.90
N GLU A 304 2.50 -27.14 7.34
CA GLU A 304 2.73 -25.83 6.72
C GLU A 304 3.31 -25.97 5.32
N ALA A 305 4.32 -26.83 5.13
CA ALA A 305 4.86 -27.15 3.82
C ALA A 305 3.78 -27.73 2.88
N LYS A 306 2.91 -28.62 3.37
CA LYS A 306 1.76 -29.15 2.60
C LYS A 306 0.71 -28.08 2.27
N ARG A 307 0.54 -27.05 3.09
CA ARG A 307 -0.34 -25.90 2.77
C ARG A 307 0.31 -25.04 1.70
N ALA A 308 1.58 -24.68 1.86
CA ALA A 308 2.33 -23.90 0.88
C ALA A 308 2.35 -24.57 -0.51
N ILE A 309 2.56 -25.90 -0.57
CA ILE A 309 2.49 -26.65 -1.83
C ILE A 309 1.09 -26.53 -2.46
N ARG A 310 0.01 -26.70 -1.69
CA ARG A 310 -1.36 -26.54 -2.20
C ARG A 310 -1.64 -25.12 -2.68
N ASP A 311 -1.17 -24.11 -1.95
CA ASP A 311 -1.32 -22.72 -2.36
C ASP A 311 -0.57 -22.42 -3.67
N THR A 312 0.63 -22.96 -3.85
CA THR A 312 1.36 -22.84 -5.13
C THR A 312 0.66 -23.59 -6.27
N GLN A 313 0.06 -24.76 -5.99
CA GLN A 313 -0.74 -25.50 -6.98
C GLN A 313 -2.00 -24.73 -7.39
N CYS A 314 -2.72 -24.12 -6.44
CA CYS A 314 -3.87 -23.27 -6.73
C CYS A 314 -3.46 -22.06 -7.59
N LYS A 315 -2.39 -21.35 -7.21
CA LYS A 315 -1.87 -20.22 -8.00
C LYS A 315 -1.45 -20.64 -9.41
N LEU A 316 -0.81 -21.81 -9.56
CA LEU A 316 -0.43 -22.35 -10.87
C LEU A 316 -1.67 -22.68 -11.72
N ALA A 317 -2.71 -23.25 -11.11
CA ALA A 317 -3.97 -23.54 -11.78
C ALA A 317 -4.70 -22.25 -12.21
N GLU A 318 -4.73 -21.23 -11.35
CA GLU A 318 -5.27 -19.90 -11.67
C GLU A 318 -4.52 -19.27 -12.84
N GLN A 319 -3.19 -19.27 -12.82
CA GLN A 319 -2.36 -18.76 -13.92
C GLN A 319 -2.61 -19.55 -15.22
N SER A 320 -2.74 -20.88 -15.13
CA SER A 320 -3.04 -21.73 -16.29
C SER A 320 -4.42 -21.41 -16.87
N ALA A 321 -5.43 -21.17 -16.04
CA ALA A 321 -6.77 -20.76 -16.48
C ALA A 321 -6.77 -19.38 -17.15
N VAL A 322 -6.03 -18.41 -16.59
CA VAL A 322 -5.86 -17.08 -17.21
C VAL A 322 -5.14 -17.19 -18.56
N LEU A 323 -4.10 -18.01 -18.66
CA LEU A 323 -3.41 -18.25 -19.92
C LEU A 323 -4.34 -18.88 -20.96
N LEU A 324 -5.13 -19.89 -20.60
CA LEU A 324 -6.09 -20.53 -21.49
C LEU A 324 -7.16 -19.54 -21.98
N THR A 325 -7.73 -18.72 -21.10
CA THR A 325 -8.70 -17.69 -21.49
C THR A 325 -8.08 -16.65 -22.41
N SER A 326 -6.84 -16.22 -22.15
CA SER A 326 -6.12 -15.30 -23.04
C SER A 326 -5.83 -15.92 -24.43
N ARG A 327 -5.52 -17.22 -24.47
CA ARG A 327 -5.32 -17.97 -25.72
C ARG A 327 -6.61 -18.11 -26.52
N SER A 328 -7.74 -18.37 -25.86
CA SER A 328 -9.06 -18.39 -26.50
C SER A 328 -9.40 -17.03 -27.12
N GLN A 329 -9.18 -15.95 -26.37
CA GLN A 329 -9.40 -14.58 -26.86
C GLN A 329 -8.51 -14.25 -28.06
N LEU A 330 -7.25 -14.70 -28.06
CA LEU A 330 -6.36 -14.54 -29.21
C LEU A 330 -6.91 -15.25 -30.45
N GLN A 331 -7.35 -16.51 -30.30
CA GLN A 331 -7.95 -17.28 -31.40
C GLN A 331 -9.25 -16.65 -31.92
N GLU A 332 -10.11 -16.13 -31.03
CA GLU A 332 -11.31 -15.39 -31.42
C GLU A 332 -10.95 -14.14 -32.25
N VAL A 333 -9.97 -13.36 -31.80
CA VAL A 333 -9.49 -12.17 -32.54
C VAL A 333 -8.87 -12.54 -33.88
N GLU A 334 -8.13 -13.65 -33.97
CA GLU A 334 -7.58 -14.17 -35.24
C GLU A 334 -8.69 -14.59 -36.21
N ALA A 335 -9.74 -15.24 -35.71
CA ALA A 335 -10.92 -15.61 -36.49
C ALA A 335 -11.70 -14.36 -36.95
N GLU A 336 -11.88 -13.36 -36.07
CA GLU A 336 -12.48 -12.08 -36.42
C GLU A 336 -11.66 -11.33 -37.47
N ASN A 337 -10.33 -11.31 -37.35
CA ASN A 337 -9.45 -10.69 -38.35
C ASN A 337 -9.63 -11.36 -39.71
N SER A 338 -9.65 -12.70 -39.74
CA SER A 338 -9.91 -13.47 -40.97
C SER A 338 -11.29 -13.14 -41.57
N ARG A 339 -12.32 -13.03 -40.72
CA ARG A 339 -13.68 -12.65 -41.15
C ARG A 339 -13.73 -11.22 -41.70
N LEU A 340 -13.07 -10.26 -41.06
CA LEU A 340 -12.98 -8.88 -41.54
C LEU A 340 -12.20 -8.77 -42.85
N GLN A 341 -11.14 -9.56 -43.02
CA GLN A 341 -10.41 -9.64 -44.28
C GLN A 341 -11.29 -10.14 -45.42
N LEU A 342 -12.11 -11.17 -45.18
CA LEU A 342 -13.10 -11.63 -46.17
C LEU A 342 -14.13 -10.54 -46.48
N ARG A 343 -14.63 -9.84 -45.45
CA ARG A 343 -15.59 -8.75 -45.64
C ARG A 343 -15.02 -7.59 -46.48
N LEU A 344 -13.75 -7.26 -46.30
CA LEU A 344 -13.05 -6.28 -47.13
C LEU A 344 -12.93 -6.75 -48.59
N LYS A 345 -12.66 -8.05 -48.83
CA LYS A 345 -12.62 -8.62 -50.19
C LYS A 345 -13.99 -8.55 -50.86
N GLU A 346 -15.06 -8.94 -50.16
CA GLU A 346 -16.43 -8.83 -50.65
C GLU A 346 -16.80 -7.38 -51.00
N LEU A 347 -16.49 -6.44 -50.11
CA LEU A 347 -16.83 -5.03 -50.33
C LEU A 347 -16.04 -4.44 -51.51
N ASN A 348 -14.76 -4.80 -51.67
CA ASN A 348 -13.97 -4.42 -52.85
C ASN A 348 -14.56 -4.99 -54.14
N GLU A 349 -15.03 -6.23 -54.12
CA GLU A 349 -15.66 -6.84 -55.29
C GLU A 349 -17.00 -6.18 -55.63
N GLN A 350 -17.77 -5.81 -54.61
CA GLN A 350 -18.99 -5.00 -54.79
C GLN A 350 -18.66 -3.62 -55.39
N TYR A 351 -17.59 -2.96 -54.96
CA TYR A 351 -17.16 -1.70 -55.57
C TYR A 351 -16.75 -1.86 -57.02
N ARG A 352 -15.99 -2.91 -57.35
CA ARG A 352 -15.62 -3.23 -58.74
C ARG A 352 -16.84 -3.52 -59.60
N SER A 353 -17.80 -4.28 -59.07
CA SER A 353 -19.03 -4.62 -59.77
C SER A 353 -19.90 -3.39 -60.03
N ARG A 354 -20.05 -2.49 -59.05
CA ARG A 354 -20.76 -1.20 -59.24
C ARG A 354 -20.07 -0.31 -60.25
N LEU A 355 -18.74 -0.19 -60.19
CA LEU A 355 -17.96 0.58 -61.16
C LEU A 355 -18.12 0.02 -62.58
N ALA A 356 -18.07 -1.30 -62.73
CA ALA A 356 -18.27 -1.98 -64.01
C ALA A 356 -19.69 -1.75 -64.55
N GLN A 357 -20.72 -1.84 -63.68
CA GLN A 357 -22.10 -1.54 -64.06
C GLN A 357 -22.25 -0.09 -64.50
N HIS A 358 -21.65 0.85 -63.78
CA HIS A 358 -21.66 2.26 -64.18
C HIS A 358 -20.98 2.48 -65.55
N VAL A 359 -19.84 1.86 -65.82
CA VAL A 359 -19.18 1.94 -67.13
C VAL A 359 -20.07 1.32 -68.22
N LYS A 360 -20.75 0.22 -67.93
CA LYS A 360 -21.69 -0.43 -68.85
C LYS A 360 -22.90 0.43 -69.15
N ASP A 361 -23.55 1.00 -68.14
CA ASP A 361 -24.69 1.89 -68.30
C ASP A 361 -24.32 3.13 -69.13
N LEU A 362 -23.09 3.65 -68.97
CA LEU A 362 -22.56 4.74 -69.77
C LEU A 362 -22.33 4.34 -71.23
N ALA A 363 -21.84 3.13 -71.49
CA ALA A 363 -21.69 2.58 -72.84
C ALA A 363 -23.05 2.35 -73.51
N ASP A 364 -24.00 1.71 -72.83
CA ASP A 364 -25.36 1.45 -73.32
C ASP A 364 -26.13 2.76 -73.62
N TYR A 365 -25.92 3.80 -72.82
CA TYR A 365 -26.44 5.16 -73.09
C TYR A 365 -25.81 5.79 -74.34
N MET A 366 -24.50 5.65 -74.52
CA MET A 366 -23.80 6.17 -75.70
C MET A 366 -24.22 5.44 -76.98
N ASP A 367 -24.41 4.12 -76.91
CA ASP A 367 -24.89 3.29 -78.03
C ASP A 367 -26.37 3.59 -78.37
N SER A 368 -27.24 3.76 -77.38
CA SER A 368 -28.67 4.11 -77.60
C SER A 368 -28.88 5.54 -78.12
N LYS A 369 -27.94 6.46 -77.87
CA LYS A 369 -27.92 7.80 -78.48
C LYS A 369 -27.45 7.76 -79.95
N SER A 370 -26.64 6.78 -80.34
CA SER A 370 -26.18 6.62 -81.73
C SER A 370 -27.25 6.06 -82.66
N SER A 371 -28.23 5.32 -82.13
CA SER A 371 -29.29 4.65 -82.90
C SER A 371 -30.59 5.46 -83.07
N ASN A 372 -30.89 6.41 -82.19
CA ASN A 372 -32.13 7.21 -82.22
C ASN A 372 -31.86 8.70 -82.46
N ARG A 373 -31.90 9.12 -83.73
CA ARG A 373 -31.49 10.47 -84.16
C ARG A 373 -32.62 11.53 -84.17
N THR A 374 -33.79 11.28 -83.55
CA THR A 374 -35.01 12.06 -83.89
C THR A 374 -35.72 12.81 -82.73
N GLU A 375 -35.26 12.81 -81.48
CA GLU A 375 -35.91 13.63 -80.43
C GLU A 375 -34.94 14.43 -79.53
N PRO A 376 -35.04 15.78 -79.52
CA PRO A 376 -34.27 16.64 -78.63
C PRO A 376 -35.11 17.05 -77.42
N SER A 377 -34.83 16.54 -76.21
CA SER A 377 -35.16 17.26 -74.94
C SER A 377 -34.69 16.59 -73.63
N LYS A 378 -34.70 15.25 -73.49
CA LYS A 378 -34.49 14.61 -72.15
C LYS A 378 -33.08 14.05 -71.88
N ALA A 379 -32.18 14.10 -72.86
CA ALA A 379 -30.85 13.51 -72.79
C ALA A 379 -29.94 14.06 -71.65
N PRO A 380 -29.91 15.37 -71.33
CA PRO A 380 -29.01 15.90 -70.29
C PRO A 380 -29.42 15.48 -68.87
N ALA A 381 -30.72 15.29 -68.62
CA ALA A 381 -31.24 14.97 -67.31
C ALA A 381 -30.90 13.53 -66.89
N HIS A 382 -30.95 12.56 -67.82
CA HIS A 382 -30.58 11.17 -67.53
C HIS A 382 -29.09 10.99 -67.22
N MET A 383 -28.20 11.63 -68.00
CA MET A 383 -26.77 11.61 -67.73
C MET A 383 -26.44 12.26 -66.37
N LYS A 384 -27.13 13.37 -66.05
CA LYS A 384 -26.99 14.03 -64.75
C LYS A 384 -27.43 13.12 -63.60
N HIS A 385 -28.59 12.46 -63.70
CA HIS A 385 -29.05 11.52 -62.67
C HIS A 385 -28.11 10.32 -62.48
N PHE A 386 -27.55 9.78 -63.57
CA PHE A 386 -26.60 8.68 -63.51
C PHE A 386 -25.30 9.09 -62.80
N VAL A 387 -24.71 10.23 -63.18
CA VAL A 387 -23.51 10.78 -62.54
C VAL A 387 -23.81 11.12 -61.06
N ASP A 388 -24.97 11.69 -60.76
CA ASP A 388 -25.39 11.99 -59.39
C ASP A 388 -25.54 10.72 -58.54
N SER A 389 -26.05 9.62 -59.11
CA SER A 389 -26.14 8.32 -58.45
C SER A 389 -24.75 7.71 -58.19
N MET A 390 -23.86 7.72 -59.18
CA MET A 390 -22.48 7.25 -59.03
C MET A 390 -21.73 8.06 -57.95
N LEU A 391 -21.85 9.39 -57.96
CA LEU A 391 -21.24 10.26 -56.95
C LEU A 391 -21.85 10.04 -55.56
N LYS A 392 -23.14 9.69 -55.46
CA LYS A 392 -23.79 9.35 -54.18
C LYS A 392 -23.24 8.04 -53.63
N ASP A 393 -23.08 7.02 -54.47
CA ASP A 393 -22.54 5.71 -54.07
C ASP A 393 -21.07 5.78 -53.69
N ILE A 394 -20.26 6.56 -54.43
CA ILE A 394 -18.86 6.82 -54.08
C ILE A 394 -18.77 7.55 -52.74
N ARG A 395 -19.61 8.57 -52.49
CA ARG A 395 -19.63 9.26 -51.19
C ARG A 395 -20.04 8.33 -50.04
N ALA A 396 -21.03 7.47 -50.24
CA ALA A 396 -21.45 6.50 -49.23
C ALA A 396 -20.35 5.45 -48.95
N SER A 397 -19.64 5.02 -50.00
CA SER A 397 -18.49 4.12 -49.92
C SER A 397 -17.37 4.67 -49.04
N TYR A 398 -16.94 5.89 -49.34
CA TYR A 398 -15.87 6.55 -48.59
C TYR A 398 -16.28 6.82 -47.14
N LYS A 399 -17.54 7.21 -46.89
CA LYS A 399 -18.07 7.34 -45.52
C LYS A 399 -18.00 6.03 -44.73
N SER A 400 -18.42 4.91 -45.33
CA SER A 400 -18.35 3.59 -44.68
C SER A 400 -16.90 3.15 -44.40
N ARG A 401 -15.99 3.41 -45.36
CA ARG A 401 -14.55 3.15 -45.19
C ARG A 401 -13.93 4.01 -44.08
N GLU A 402 -14.30 5.29 -44.02
CA GLU A 402 -13.86 6.23 -43.00
C GLU A 402 -14.35 5.80 -41.61
N GLU A 403 -15.61 5.39 -41.49
CA GLU A 403 -16.17 4.85 -40.24
C GLU A 403 -15.45 3.57 -39.78
N GLN A 404 -15.11 2.66 -40.70
CA GLN A 404 -14.32 1.46 -40.39
C GLN A 404 -12.91 1.81 -39.91
N LEU A 405 -12.22 2.74 -40.58
CA LEU A 405 -10.88 3.17 -40.18
C LEU A 405 -10.91 3.92 -38.85
N ALA A 406 -11.90 4.79 -38.63
CA ALA A 406 -12.12 5.46 -37.35
C ALA A 406 -12.42 4.46 -36.24
N GLY A 407 -13.22 3.43 -36.51
CA GLY A 407 -13.51 2.32 -35.60
C GLY A 407 -12.25 1.54 -35.23
N ALA A 408 -11.43 1.17 -36.22
CA ALA A 408 -10.15 0.49 -36.00
C ALA A 408 -9.17 1.35 -35.19
N ALA A 409 -9.04 2.65 -35.51
CA ALA A 409 -8.19 3.58 -34.78
C ALA A 409 -8.62 3.72 -33.31
N ARG A 410 -9.94 3.83 -33.04
CA ARG A 410 -10.48 3.84 -31.67
C ARG A 410 -10.19 2.52 -30.95
N ALA A 411 -10.34 1.38 -31.62
CA ALA A 411 -10.04 0.07 -31.04
C ALA A 411 -8.55 -0.08 -30.70
N TYR A 412 -7.64 0.34 -31.58
CA TYR A 412 -6.20 0.37 -31.30
C TYR A 412 -5.86 1.30 -30.13
N LYS A 413 -6.43 2.50 -30.09
CA LYS A 413 -6.27 3.42 -28.96
C LYS A 413 -6.74 2.81 -27.64
N LYS A 414 -7.88 2.09 -27.65
CA LYS A 414 -8.40 1.37 -26.48
C LYS A 414 -7.45 0.24 -26.04
N ARG A 415 -6.94 -0.55 -26.98
CA ARG A 415 -5.95 -1.61 -26.69
C ARG A 415 -4.66 -1.04 -26.11
N MET A 416 -4.16 0.06 -26.68
CA MET A 416 -2.95 0.73 -26.20
C MET A 416 -3.13 1.24 -24.77
N LYS A 417 -4.26 1.90 -24.47
CA LYS A 417 -4.60 2.30 -23.09
C LYS A 417 -4.65 1.12 -22.11
N ASN A 418 -5.20 -0.01 -22.53
CA ASN A 418 -5.24 -1.22 -21.69
C ASN A 418 -3.85 -1.81 -21.46
N LEU A 419 -2.96 -1.78 -22.46
CA LEU A 419 -1.58 -2.22 -22.32
C LEU A 419 -0.80 -1.33 -21.35
N VAL A 420 -0.98 0.00 -21.44
CA VAL A 420 -0.38 0.96 -20.49
C VAL A 420 -0.83 0.67 -19.06
N LYS A 421 -2.13 0.42 -18.82
CA LYS A 421 -2.62 0.03 -17.48
C LYS A 421 -1.99 -1.27 -16.96
N LYS A 422 -1.83 -2.28 -17.82
CA LYS A 422 -1.15 -3.53 -17.44
C LYS A 422 0.32 -3.27 -17.11
N HIS A 423 0.98 -2.41 -17.88
CA HIS A 423 2.36 -1.99 -17.64
C HIS A 423 2.52 -1.25 -16.32
N GLU A 424 1.63 -0.30 -16.01
CA GLU A 424 1.58 0.40 -14.72
C GLU A 424 1.43 -0.58 -13.54
N ASN A 425 0.51 -1.56 -13.65
CA ASN A 425 0.34 -2.59 -12.62
C ASN A 425 1.60 -3.44 -12.43
N LEU A 426 2.29 -3.78 -13.53
CA LEU A 426 3.54 -4.53 -13.48
C LEU A 426 4.65 -3.70 -12.83
N LEU A 427 4.73 -2.39 -13.13
CA LEU A 427 5.67 -1.48 -12.49
C LEU A 427 5.43 -1.38 -10.98
N ILE A 428 4.18 -1.37 -10.54
CA ILE A 428 3.84 -1.39 -9.10
C ILE A 428 4.26 -2.71 -8.46
N ALA A 429 4.00 -3.84 -9.10
CA ALA A 429 4.43 -5.15 -8.57
C ALA A 429 5.97 -5.23 -8.49
N TYR A 430 6.66 -4.70 -9.50
CA TYR A 430 8.11 -4.62 -9.55
C TYR A 430 8.69 -3.70 -8.46
N SER A 431 8.09 -2.52 -8.24
CA SER A 431 8.53 -1.59 -7.20
C SER A 431 8.36 -2.19 -5.81
N MET A 432 7.24 -2.87 -5.56
CA MET A 432 7.02 -3.59 -4.31
C MET A 432 8.05 -4.71 -4.10
N GLN A 433 8.35 -5.49 -5.14
CA GLN A 433 9.35 -6.55 -5.07
C GLN A 433 10.76 -5.98 -4.80
N ARG A 434 11.13 -4.86 -5.43
CA ARG A 434 12.39 -4.17 -5.17
C ARG A 434 12.51 -3.72 -3.72
N GLU A 435 11.46 -3.12 -3.18
CA GLU A 435 11.45 -2.64 -1.80
C GLU A 435 11.51 -3.80 -0.79
N GLN A 436 10.85 -4.92 -1.10
CA GLN A 436 10.98 -6.16 -0.32
C GLN A 436 12.42 -6.69 -0.34
N ILE A 437 13.07 -6.76 -1.50
CA ILE A 437 14.47 -7.19 -1.60
C ILE A 437 15.39 -6.23 -0.84
N ARG A 438 15.14 -4.91 -0.92
CA ARG A 438 15.92 -3.89 -0.20
C ARG A 438 15.74 -3.97 1.32
N SER A 439 14.56 -4.35 1.80
CA SER A 439 14.26 -4.47 3.24
C SER A 439 14.65 -5.83 3.84
N LEU A 440 14.62 -6.92 3.07
CA LEU A 440 15.01 -8.26 3.50
C LEU A 440 16.47 -8.61 3.20
N GLY A 441 17.11 -7.94 2.24
CA GLY A 441 18.44 -8.28 1.74
C GLY A 441 19.57 -7.78 2.65
N SER A 442 20.53 -8.66 2.96
CA SER A 442 21.90 -8.26 3.30
C SER A 442 22.51 -7.50 2.11
N SER A 443 23.54 -6.68 2.37
CA SER A 443 24.14 -5.68 1.45
C SER A 443 24.52 -6.15 0.03
N ASP A 444 24.46 -7.44 -0.26
CA ASP A 444 24.99 -8.08 -1.47
C ASP A 444 23.92 -8.44 -2.52
N MET A 445 22.63 -8.22 -2.24
CA MET A 445 21.55 -8.57 -3.18
C MET A 445 21.22 -7.40 -4.11
N ASP A 446 21.51 -7.54 -5.40
CA ASP A 446 21.13 -6.55 -6.42
C ASP A 446 19.60 -6.55 -6.62
N SER A 447 18.97 -5.42 -6.28
CA SER A 447 17.55 -5.20 -6.53
C SER A 447 17.24 -5.02 -8.02
N GLY A 448 18.24 -4.77 -8.89
CA GLY A 448 18.21 -4.59 -10.35
C GLY A 448 18.14 -3.12 -10.82
N PRO A 449 17.76 -2.83 -12.09
CA PRO A 449 17.61 -1.46 -12.62
C PRO A 449 16.38 -0.67 -12.12
N ALA A 450 16.55 0.64 -11.89
CA ALA A 450 15.52 1.53 -11.35
C ALA A 450 14.23 1.60 -12.20
N GLU A 451 13.09 1.89 -11.54
CA GLU A 451 11.74 1.95 -12.15
C GLU A 451 11.66 2.91 -13.35
N LEU A 452 12.49 3.95 -13.37
CA LEU A 452 12.60 4.89 -14.47
C LEU A 452 12.94 4.27 -15.81
N HIS A 453 13.75 3.20 -15.82
CA HIS A 453 14.14 2.53 -17.05
C HIS A 453 12.96 1.92 -17.79
N PHE A 454 11.84 1.72 -17.09
CA PHE A 454 10.63 1.15 -17.64
C PHE A 454 9.49 2.18 -17.76
N ALA A 455 9.73 3.47 -17.47
CA ALA A 455 8.71 4.49 -17.61
C ALA A 455 8.35 4.69 -19.09
N ILE A 456 7.05 4.74 -19.40
CA ILE A 456 6.57 5.06 -20.75
C ILE A 456 6.72 6.57 -20.95
N THR A 457 7.40 6.99 -22.02
CA THR A 457 7.66 8.41 -22.33
C THR A 457 6.65 9.01 -23.31
N ASP A 458 5.81 8.20 -23.94
CA ASP A 458 4.89 8.64 -25.00
C ASP A 458 3.78 9.58 -24.45
N PRO A 459 3.78 10.87 -24.81
CA PRO A 459 2.87 11.86 -24.23
C PRO A 459 1.40 11.64 -24.61
N GLU A 460 1.10 10.93 -25.70
CA GLU A 460 -0.30 10.65 -26.11
C GLU A 460 -0.98 9.57 -25.24
N LEU A 461 -0.17 8.80 -24.52
CA LEU A 461 -0.61 7.66 -23.72
C LEU A 461 -0.66 7.94 -22.23
N LEU A 462 0.07 8.96 -21.76
CA LEU A 462 0.16 9.32 -20.36
C LEU A 462 -0.96 10.29 -19.96
N THR A 463 -1.58 10.05 -18.80
CA THR A 463 -2.39 11.08 -18.15
C THR A 463 -1.46 12.05 -17.41
N ASN A 464 -1.92 13.28 -17.14
CA ASN A 464 -1.14 14.30 -16.43
C ASN A 464 -0.55 13.74 -15.11
N THR A 465 -1.32 12.91 -14.40
CA THR A 465 -0.87 12.21 -13.19
C THR A 465 0.31 11.26 -13.45
N THR A 466 0.30 10.49 -14.53
CA THR A 466 1.39 9.58 -14.88
C THR A 466 2.64 10.35 -15.33
N GLN A 467 2.46 11.51 -15.97
CA GLN A 467 3.57 12.41 -16.31
C GLN A 467 4.24 12.98 -15.06
N GLU A 468 3.47 13.47 -14.09
CA GLU A 468 4.03 13.93 -12.81
C GLU A 468 4.71 12.78 -12.04
N LEU A 469 4.13 11.58 -12.04
CA LEU A 469 4.77 10.41 -11.45
C LEU A 469 6.12 10.08 -12.11
N ASN A 470 6.22 10.20 -13.43
CA ASN A 470 7.48 10.00 -14.14
C ASN A 470 8.51 11.06 -13.75
N ARG A 471 8.12 12.34 -13.63
CA ARG A 471 9.02 13.39 -13.11
C ARG A 471 9.47 13.10 -11.69
N LEU A 472 8.56 12.69 -10.80
CA LEU A 472 8.90 12.33 -9.42
C LEU A 472 9.87 11.14 -9.36
N ARG A 473 9.68 10.13 -10.21
CA ARG A 473 10.63 9.02 -10.35
C ARG A 473 12.00 9.53 -10.79
N GLU A 474 12.07 10.50 -11.71
CA GLU A 474 13.32 11.08 -12.21
C GLU A 474 14.06 11.83 -11.10
N HIS A 475 13.34 12.63 -10.32
CA HIS A 475 13.88 13.31 -9.16
C HIS A 475 14.35 12.32 -8.08
N LYS A 476 13.58 11.25 -7.82
CA LYS A 476 13.96 10.19 -6.88
C LYS A 476 15.29 9.53 -7.28
N ALA A 477 15.44 9.11 -8.54
CA ALA A 477 16.69 8.47 -8.97
C ALA A 477 17.89 9.42 -8.94
N LYS A 478 17.71 10.71 -9.27
CA LYS A 478 18.77 11.72 -9.12
C LYS A 478 19.22 11.86 -7.66
N LEU A 479 18.27 11.89 -6.73
CA LEU A 479 18.57 11.95 -5.30
C LEU A 479 19.24 10.67 -4.80
N GLU A 480 18.79 9.49 -5.22
CA GLU A 480 19.43 8.21 -4.89
C GLU A 480 20.88 8.15 -5.37
N LEU A 481 21.17 8.65 -6.57
CA LEU A 481 22.52 8.71 -7.13
C LEU A 481 23.41 9.68 -6.35
N GLN A 482 22.89 10.85 -5.96
CA GLN A 482 23.60 11.79 -5.07
C GLN A 482 23.89 11.16 -3.70
N LEU A 483 22.96 10.38 -3.16
CA LEU A 483 23.11 9.70 -1.88
C LEU A 483 24.20 8.63 -1.94
N GLN A 484 24.23 7.83 -3.01
CA GLN A 484 25.30 6.87 -3.27
C GLN A 484 26.66 7.56 -3.46
N GLU A 485 26.69 8.69 -4.16
CA GLU A 485 27.92 9.44 -4.38
C GLU A 485 28.45 10.07 -3.07
N LEU A 486 27.57 10.57 -2.20
CA LEU A 486 27.92 11.03 -0.86
C LEU A 486 28.38 9.87 0.05
N GLN A 487 27.73 8.71 -0.04
CA GLN A 487 28.17 7.50 0.68
C GLN A 487 29.55 7.02 0.18
N GLN A 488 29.81 7.04 -1.12
CA GLN A 488 31.12 6.71 -1.68
C GLN A 488 32.17 7.75 -1.32
N LYS A 489 31.83 9.04 -1.27
CA LYS A 489 32.72 10.10 -0.77
C LYS A 489 33.04 9.87 0.70
N LYS A 490 32.05 9.55 1.53
CA LYS A 490 32.26 9.22 2.95
C LYS A 490 33.12 7.97 3.15
N MET A 491 32.96 6.95 2.31
CA MET A 491 33.81 5.74 2.32
C MET A 491 35.24 6.01 1.83
N LYS A 492 35.42 6.91 0.85
CA LYS A 492 36.73 7.36 0.38
C LYS A 492 37.43 8.27 1.40
N GLU A 493 36.71 9.20 2.01
CA GLU A 493 37.19 10.05 3.12
C GLU A 493 37.54 9.23 4.36
N ALA A 494 36.80 8.14 4.64
CA ALA A 494 37.14 7.19 5.70
C ALA A 494 38.35 6.29 5.38
N SER A 495 38.75 6.18 4.12
CA SER A 495 39.90 5.37 3.70
C SER A 495 41.21 6.18 3.59
N ASP A 496 41.13 7.50 3.40
CA ASP A 496 42.31 8.37 3.19
C ASP A 496 42.79 9.13 4.45
N LEU A 497 42.18 8.96 5.63
CA LEU A 497 42.61 9.65 6.84
C LEU A 497 42.64 8.75 8.09
N GLN A 498 43.84 8.70 8.70
CA GLN A 498 44.02 8.42 10.13
C GLN A 498 42.98 9.19 10.96
N LEU A 499 42.43 8.50 11.97
CA LEU A 499 41.60 9.02 13.07
C LEU A 499 41.26 10.53 12.99
N PRO A 500 40.00 10.90 12.67
CA PRO A 500 39.50 12.18 13.10
C PRO A 500 39.17 12.07 14.59
N SER A 501 40.00 12.71 15.41
CA SER A 501 39.61 13.08 16.76
C SER A 501 38.27 13.79 16.73
N GLU A 502 37.35 13.35 17.59
CA GLU A 502 36.22 14.14 18.06
C GLU A 502 36.75 15.46 18.64
N GLN A 503 36.83 16.51 17.82
CA GLN A 503 36.89 17.89 18.28
C GLN A 503 36.65 18.86 17.12
N LYS A 504 35.57 19.64 17.26
CA LYS A 504 35.24 20.90 16.58
C LYS A 504 34.70 20.77 15.14
N LEU A 505 33.41 20.50 15.02
CA LEU A 505 32.61 21.35 14.13
C LEU A 505 32.56 22.72 14.81
N ASP A 506 33.25 23.69 14.22
CA ASP A 506 33.39 25.04 14.77
C ASP A 506 32.04 25.59 15.21
N GLU A 507 32.02 26.26 16.37
CA GLU A 507 30.89 27.08 16.82
C GLU A 507 30.41 28.02 15.70
N GLU A 508 31.29 28.45 14.78
CA GLU A 508 30.92 29.16 13.56
C GLU A 508 29.96 28.38 12.65
N GLY A 509 30.15 27.08 12.45
CA GLY A 509 29.27 26.26 11.61
C GLY A 509 27.87 26.12 12.19
N TRP A 510 27.77 25.88 13.49
CA TRP A 510 26.49 25.87 14.20
C TRP A 510 25.88 27.27 14.34
N ALA A 511 26.70 28.32 14.47
CA ALA A 511 26.24 29.71 14.44
C ALA A 511 25.67 30.09 13.08
N GLU A 512 26.26 29.63 11.98
CA GLU A 512 25.78 29.87 10.62
C GLU A 512 24.46 29.14 10.37
N VAL A 513 24.31 27.88 10.81
CA VAL A 513 23.02 27.17 10.73
C VAL A 513 21.95 27.86 11.58
N ARG A 514 22.28 28.30 12.80
CA ARG A 514 21.36 29.07 13.66
C ARG A 514 21.02 30.44 13.07
N LYS A 515 21.93 31.05 12.29
CA LYS A 515 21.69 32.30 11.58
C LYS A 515 20.78 32.08 10.37
N GLN A 516 21.07 31.08 9.54
CA GLN A 516 20.22 30.70 8.40
C GLN A 516 18.81 30.31 8.84
N LEU A 517 18.66 29.60 9.95
CA LEU A 517 17.35 29.25 10.50
C LEU A 517 16.58 30.50 10.96
N ARG A 518 17.28 31.47 11.59
CA ARG A 518 16.68 32.76 11.98
C ARG A 518 16.32 33.60 10.77
N GLU A 519 17.18 33.67 9.77
CA GLU A 519 16.94 34.41 8.52
C GLU A 519 15.80 33.79 7.71
N PHE A 520 15.73 32.47 7.62
CA PHE A 520 14.62 31.76 6.99
C PHE A 520 13.31 32.01 7.73
N THR A 521 13.31 31.88 9.06
CA THR A 521 12.12 32.15 9.89
C THR A 521 11.69 33.62 9.76
N HIS A 522 12.62 34.57 9.74
CA HIS A 522 12.30 35.99 9.60
C HIS A 522 11.80 36.33 8.19
N SER A 523 12.42 35.80 7.14
CA SER A 523 11.97 36.01 5.75
C SER A 523 10.59 35.44 5.52
N THR A 524 10.34 34.20 5.99
CA THR A 524 9.02 33.58 5.86
C THR A 524 7.96 34.32 6.68
N GLN A 525 8.30 34.78 7.89
CA GLN A 525 7.43 35.63 8.71
C GLN A 525 7.07 36.93 7.97
N GLU A 526 8.06 37.65 7.43
CA GLU A 526 7.82 38.87 6.67
C GLU A 526 6.93 38.66 5.45
N ASP A 527 7.15 37.57 4.70
CA ASP A 527 6.38 37.28 3.50
C ASP A 527 4.92 36.96 3.85
N LEU A 528 4.69 36.20 4.92
CA LEU A 528 3.34 35.95 5.46
C LEU A 528 2.67 37.23 5.99
N GLU A 529 3.43 38.12 6.63
CA GLU A 529 2.91 39.43 7.08
C GLU A 529 2.56 40.34 5.91
N LYS A 530 3.36 40.35 4.83
CA LYS A 530 3.06 41.04 3.58
C LYS A 530 1.81 40.47 2.93
N GLU A 531 1.70 39.16 2.76
CA GLU A 531 0.50 38.51 2.21
C GLU A 531 -0.74 38.80 3.06
N ARG A 532 -0.62 38.70 4.39
CA ARG A 532 -1.70 39.04 5.33
C ARG A 532 -2.14 40.50 5.16
N SER A 533 -1.20 41.43 5.04
CA SER A 533 -1.51 42.85 4.83
C SER A 533 -2.21 43.09 3.49
N GLN A 534 -1.76 42.45 2.41
CA GLN A 534 -2.37 42.56 1.08
C GLN A 534 -3.78 41.98 1.05
N LEU A 535 -3.97 40.81 1.67
CA LEU A 535 -5.28 40.18 1.80
C LEU A 535 -6.22 41.05 2.64
N LEU A 536 -5.72 41.67 3.71
CA LEU A 536 -6.51 42.58 4.53
C LEU A 536 -6.94 43.83 3.73
N THR A 537 -6.03 44.45 2.96
CA THR A 537 -6.38 45.57 2.09
C THR A 537 -7.41 45.17 1.04
N ARG A 538 -7.25 44.00 0.42
CA ARG A 538 -8.22 43.48 -0.57
C ARG A 538 -9.59 43.21 0.06
N ALA A 539 -9.62 42.68 1.28
CA ALA A 539 -10.84 42.44 2.03
C ALA A 539 -11.56 43.76 2.34
N ILE A 540 -10.84 44.79 2.83
CA ILE A 540 -11.40 46.11 3.11
C ILE A 540 -12.02 46.73 1.84
N VAL A 541 -11.31 46.69 0.71
CA VAL A 541 -11.83 47.20 -0.57
C VAL A 541 -13.08 46.44 -1.02
N ALA A 542 -13.11 45.12 -0.83
CA ALA A 542 -14.29 44.32 -1.16
C ALA A 542 -15.48 44.64 -0.23
N GLU A 543 -15.24 44.88 1.07
CA GLU A 543 -16.26 45.32 2.02
C GLU A 543 -16.83 46.70 1.67
N GLU A 544 -15.98 47.63 1.22
CA GLU A 544 -16.38 48.95 0.74
C GLU A 544 -17.24 48.83 -0.53
N GLN A 545 -16.84 48.04 -1.52
CA GLN A 545 -17.63 47.77 -2.72
C GLN A 545 -19.01 47.16 -2.41
N VAL A 546 -19.08 46.25 -1.43
CA VAL A 546 -20.37 45.67 -1.01
C VAL A 546 -21.24 46.74 -0.35
N SER A 547 -20.65 47.64 0.43
CA SER A 547 -21.36 48.75 1.07
C SER A 547 -21.87 49.76 0.04
N GLU A 548 -21.08 50.10 -0.97
CA GLU A 548 -21.50 50.94 -2.12
C GLU A 548 -22.67 50.30 -2.89
N LEU A 549 -22.61 48.99 -3.15
CA LEU A 549 -23.68 48.26 -3.80
C LEU A 549 -24.94 48.20 -2.94
N GLN A 550 -24.81 48.02 -1.63
CA GLN A 550 -25.93 48.07 -0.69
C GLN A 550 -26.58 49.46 -0.71
N GLU A 551 -25.80 50.53 -0.61
CA GLU A 551 -26.32 51.90 -0.68
C GLU A 551 -26.99 52.20 -2.02
N TYR A 552 -26.41 51.74 -3.14
CA TYR A 552 -27.01 51.85 -4.46
C TYR A 552 -28.38 51.15 -4.51
N VAL A 553 -28.45 49.91 -4.03
CA VAL A 553 -29.70 49.15 -3.98
C VAL A 553 -30.72 49.83 -3.08
N GLU A 554 -30.34 50.31 -1.89
CA GLU A 554 -31.24 51.02 -0.98
C GLU A 554 -31.78 52.31 -1.58
N ASN A 555 -30.91 53.12 -2.21
CA ASN A 555 -31.29 54.36 -2.88
C ASN A 555 -32.25 54.09 -4.05
N HIS A 556 -31.95 53.09 -4.88
CA HIS A 556 -32.81 52.73 -6.01
C HIS A 556 -34.13 52.10 -5.55
N LEU A 557 -34.11 51.24 -4.52
CA LEU A 557 -35.32 50.71 -3.91
C LEU A 557 -36.20 51.83 -3.33
N ALA A 558 -35.60 52.82 -2.66
CA ALA A 558 -36.34 53.97 -2.14
C ALA A 558 -36.99 54.78 -3.27
N ARG A 559 -36.24 55.06 -4.36
CA ARG A 559 -36.77 55.73 -5.56
C ARG A 559 -37.89 54.93 -6.22
N TYR A 560 -37.71 53.62 -6.40
CA TYR A 560 -38.75 52.76 -6.97
C TYR A 560 -40.00 52.72 -6.09
N LYS A 561 -39.85 52.65 -4.77
CA LYS A 561 -40.99 52.73 -3.83
C LYS A 561 -41.73 54.07 -3.97
N GLN A 562 -41.01 55.19 -4.05
CA GLN A 562 -41.60 56.51 -4.26
C GLN A 562 -42.31 56.62 -5.61
N GLU A 563 -41.72 56.09 -6.68
CA GLU A 563 -42.33 56.10 -8.02
C GLU A 563 -43.57 55.20 -8.09
N ILE A 564 -43.53 54.02 -7.48
CA ILE A 564 -44.70 53.14 -7.34
C ILE A 564 -45.82 53.87 -6.57
N LEU A 565 -45.47 54.59 -5.49
CA LEU A 565 -46.44 55.39 -4.74
C LEU A 565 -47.01 56.52 -5.60
N ARG A 566 -46.17 57.28 -6.30
CA ARG A 566 -46.58 58.35 -7.23
C ARG A 566 -47.52 57.82 -8.31
N LEU A 567 -47.16 56.70 -8.95
CA LEU A 567 -47.96 56.05 -9.98
C LEU A 567 -49.31 55.57 -9.42
N ARG A 568 -49.34 55.03 -8.20
CA ARG A 568 -50.60 54.68 -7.51
C ARG A 568 -51.47 55.89 -7.19
N THR A 569 -50.88 57.02 -6.79
CA THR A 569 -51.62 58.28 -6.57
C THR A 569 -52.17 58.84 -7.87
N LEU A 570 -51.40 58.81 -8.96
CA LEU A 570 -51.82 59.27 -10.29
C LEU A 570 -52.91 58.35 -10.89
N ALA A 571 -52.86 57.06 -10.61
CA ALA A 571 -53.87 56.08 -10.97
C ALA A 571 -55.16 56.16 -10.12
N GLY A 572 -55.25 57.11 -9.19
CA GLY A 572 -56.49 57.41 -8.46
C GLY A 572 -56.98 56.31 -7.51
N SER A 573 -56.12 55.37 -7.08
CA SER A 573 -56.52 54.32 -6.15
C SER A 573 -56.46 54.84 -4.71
N LYS A 574 -57.62 55.18 -4.14
CA LYS A 574 -57.85 55.23 -2.69
C LYS A 574 -57.42 53.90 -2.05
N GLU A 575 -57.00 54.02 -0.79
CA GLU A 575 -56.52 53.02 0.16
C GLU A 575 -57.14 51.59 0.18
N PRO A 576 -56.45 50.61 0.80
CA PRO A 576 -56.50 49.20 0.45
C PRO A 576 -57.69 48.43 1.07
N ARG A 577 -58.39 47.67 0.23
CA ARG A 577 -59.29 46.60 0.68
C ARG A 577 -58.47 45.35 1.04
N THR A 578 -58.51 45.06 2.34
CA THR A 578 -58.21 43.77 2.97
C THR A 578 -58.96 42.61 2.31
N LEU A 579 -58.23 41.68 1.67
CA LEU A 579 -58.60 40.27 1.49
C LEU A 579 -57.26 39.51 1.45
N SER A 580 -56.73 39.05 2.59
CA SER A 580 -57.04 37.74 3.19
C SER A 580 -57.04 36.61 2.15
N ALA A 581 -55.86 36.02 1.95
CA ALA A 581 -55.70 34.66 1.48
C ALA A 581 -54.37 34.08 2.02
N GLY A 582 -54.47 33.27 3.08
CA GLY A 582 -53.57 32.16 3.39
C GLY A 582 -52.12 32.48 3.77
N ALA A 583 -51.87 32.87 5.02
CA ALA A 583 -50.59 32.63 5.67
C ALA A 583 -50.71 31.36 6.52
N ALA A 584 -50.09 30.27 6.04
CA ALA A 584 -49.70 29.16 6.90
C ALA A 584 -48.26 29.41 7.37
N ASP A 585 -48.03 29.13 8.65
CA ASP A 585 -46.83 29.34 9.43
C ASP A 585 -45.51 28.87 8.78
N ALA A 586 -44.46 29.69 8.89
CA ALA A 586 -43.11 29.24 9.24
C ALA A 586 -42.24 30.42 9.73
N PRO A 587 -41.29 30.21 10.68
CA PRO A 587 -40.84 31.24 11.62
C PRO A 587 -39.65 32.07 11.11
N LEU A 588 -39.63 33.34 11.49
CA LEU A 588 -38.49 34.24 11.40
C LEU A 588 -37.35 33.73 12.32
N LEU A 589 -36.19 33.44 11.72
CA LEU A 589 -34.93 33.29 12.45
C LEU A 589 -34.43 34.68 12.91
N PRO A 590 -33.95 34.81 14.15
CA PRO A 590 -33.49 36.09 14.69
C PRO A 590 -32.12 36.46 14.11
N GLY A 591 -31.94 37.76 13.87
CA GLY A 591 -30.68 38.35 13.42
C GLY A 591 -29.51 37.96 14.31
N SER A 592 -28.47 37.43 13.67
CA SER A 592 -27.20 37.12 14.33
C SER A 592 -26.50 38.42 14.69
N ARG A 593 -26.41 38.69 16.00
CA ARG A 593 -25.55 39.70 16.61
C ARG A 593 -24.10 39.39 16.24
N ARG A 594 -23.44 40.35 15.59
CA ARG A 594 -21.97 40.41 15.50
C ARG A 594 -21.37 40.50 16.91
N THR A 595 -20.60 39.49 17.30
CA THR A 595 -19.59 39.61 18.36
C THR A 595 -18.24 39.91 17.72
N PRO A 596 -17.45 40.87 18.23
CA PRO A 596 -16.08 41.07 17.77
C PRO A 596 -15.20 39.98 18.39
N SER A 597 -14.61 39.12 17.56
CA SER A 597 -13.57 38.20 17.96
C SER A 597 -12.27 38.98 18.20
N GLN A 598 -11.87 39.05 19.47
CA GLN A 598 -10.51 39.41 19.87
C GLN A 598 -9.54 38.36 19.32
N GLY A 599 -8.48 38.83 18.66
CA GLY A 599 -7.37 38.00 18.22
C GLY A 599 -6.50 37.56 19.39
N LEU A 600 -6.01 36.33 19.29
CA LEU A 600 -4.71 35.91 19.81
C LEU A 600 -3.75 35.79 18.63
#